data_AF-A0A956TYU4-F1
#
_entry.id   AF-A0A956TYU4-F1
#
_cell.length_a   1.000
_cell.length_b   1.000
_cell.length_c   1.000
_cell.angle_alpha   90.00
_cell.angle_beta   90.00
_cell.angle_gamma   90.00
#
_symmetry.space_group_name_H-M   'P 1'
#
loop_
_entity.id
_entity.type
_entity.pdbx_description
1 polymer ?
#
loop_
_entity_poly.entity_id
_entity_poly.type
_entity_poly.pdbx_seq_one_letter_code
_entity_poly.pdbx_strand_id
1 'polypeptide(L)'
;GLGWANEYVTLGTHVGTHMDAPWHYHPVSEGKRARTIDEMPVEWFYGDGVVIDMRHKKPGELISTGDLEAALDKIDYELKPFDIVLVMTGADKLWGTPEYWSTFPGLGRESTLWLCNQGIKVMGTDSAGWDRPFKVMTEEFKRTGDASVLWGAHFAGIEKEYCQIEKLTNLDLLPPFGFKVACPPIKVKGASAGWVRPIAILGESS
;
A
#
# COMPACT_ATOMS: atom_id res chain seq x y z
N GLY A 1 -20.43 30.42 2.75
CA GLY A 1 -20.70 30.81 1.34
C GLY A 1 -21.08 32.29 1.27
N LEU A 2 -20.91 32.93 0.09
CA LEU A 2 -20.84 34.39 -0.18
C LEU A 2 -19.56 35.11 0.31
N GLY A 3 -18.45 34.38 0.45
CA GLY A 3 -17.14 34.96 0.76
C GLY A 3 -16.24 33.98 1.50
N TRP A 4 -16.70 33.50 2.66
CA TRP A 4 -16.03 32.48 3.47
C TRP A 4 -16.94 31.26 3.60
N ALA A 5 -16.58 30.15 2.96
CA ALA A 5 -17.09 28.84 3.34
C ALA A 5 -15.88 28.07 3.86
N ASN A 6 -15.98 27.56 5.09
CA ASN A 6 -14.94 26.77 5.73
C ASN A 6 -15.59 25.72 6.61
N GLU A 7 -15.03 24.52 6.55
CA GLU A 7 -15.46 23.37 7.34
C GLU A 7 -14.34 22.99 8.31
N TYR A 8 -14.73 22.52 9.48
CA TYR A 8 -13.82 21.86 10.41
C TYR A 8 -14.01 20.36 10.29
N VAL A 9 -12.93 19.61 10.18
CA VAL A 9 -12.97 18.16 10.08
C VAL A 9 -12.17 17.55 11.22
N THR A 10 -12.78 16.59 11.92
CA THR A 10 -12.10 15.72 12.89
C THR A 10 -12.06 14.33 12.31
N LEU A 11 -10.86 13.81 12.07
CA LEU A 11 -10.68 12.50 11.44
C LEU A 11 -9.35 11.87 11.89
N GLY A 12 -9.28 10.54 11.85
CA GLY A 12 -8.04 9.79 12.08
C GLY A 12 -7.14 9.80 10.84
N THR A 13 -5.84 9.64 11.02
CA THR A 13 -4.83 9.69 9.94
C THR A 13 -4.91 8.50 8.97
N HIS A 14 -5.56 7.40 9.37
CA HIS A 14 -5.77 6.18 8.56
C HIS A 14 -7.17 6.08 7.93
N VAL A 15 -7.91 7.20 7.88
CA VAL A 15 -9.27 7.26 7.32
C VAL A 15 -9.22 7.46 5.81
N GLY A 16 -10.03 6.69 5.08
CA GLY A 16 -10.07 6.73 3.61
C GLY A 16 -8.74 6.29 2.98
N THR A 17 -8.49 6.72 1.75
CA THR A 17 -7.18 6.55 1.11
C THR A 17 -6.14 7.35 1.87
N HIS A 18 -5.14 6.64 2.41
CA HIS A 18 -4.11 7.22 3.27
C HIS A 18 -2.79 6.51 3.02
N MET A 19 -1.70 7.16 3.43
CA MET A 19 -0.35 6.62 3.36
C MET A 19 0.18 6.40 4.76
N ASP A 20 0.62 5.19 5.03
CA ASP A 20 1.33 4.83 6.26
C ASP A 20 2.81 5.12 6.11
N ALA A 21 3.40 5.68 7.17
CA ALA A 21 4.83 5.88 7.33
C ALA A 21 5.43 4.78 8.21
N PRO A 22 6.76 4.58 8.22
CA PRO A 22 7.44 3.57 9.02
C PRO A 22 7.05 3.53 10.51
N TRP A 23 6.79 4.70 11.12
CA TRP A 23 6.32 4.79 12.50
C TRP A 23 5.01 4.03 12.77
N HIS A 24 4.16 3.85 11.75
CA HIS A 24 2.94 3.03 11.85
C HIS A 24 3.27 1.57 12.18
N TYR A 25 4.34 1.04 11.59
CA TYR A 25 4.70 -0.37 11.67
C TYR A 25 5.43 -0.68 12.97
N HIS A 26 6.39 0.16 13.35
CA HIS A 26 7.22 -0.03 14.53
C HIS A 26 7.99 1.26 14.89
N PRO A 27 8.34 1.52 16.16
CA PRO A 27 9.14 2.69 16.55
C PRO A 27 10.58 2.72 15.99
N VAL A 28 11.07 1.58 15.48
CA VAL A 28 12.41 1.41 14.90
C VAL A 28 12.29 0.80 13.51
N SER A 29 12.98 1.39 12.54
CA SER A 29 13.14 0.91 11.16
C SER A 29 14.60 1.03 10.77
N GLU A 30 15.16 -0.01 10.14
CA GLU A 30 16.57 -0.07 9.73
C GLU A 30 17.57 0.26 10.88
N GLY A 31 17.23 -0.17 12.10
CA GLY A 31 18.03 0.07 13.32
C GLY A 31 18.02 1.51 13.84
N LYS A 32 17.17 2.39 13.29
CA LYS A 32 17.03 3.80 13.69
C LYS A 32 15.59 4.12 14.08
N ARG A 33 15.35 5.27 14.70
CA ARG A 33 13.99 5.77 14.95
C ARG A 33 13.22 5.81 13.63
N ALA A 34 12.07 5.14 13.59
CA ALA A 34 11.20 5.16 12.43
C ALA A 34 10.69 6.58 12.16
N ARG A 35 10.69 6.97 10.88
CA ARG A 35 10.20 8.28 10.46
C ARG A 35 8.68 8.35 10.52
N THR A 36 8.19 9.52 10.92
CA THR A 36 6.78 9.88 10.86
C THR A 36 6.44 10.47 9.49
N ILE A 37 5.16 10.54 9.13
CA ILE A 37 4.72 10.92 7.79
C ILE A 37 5.26 12.29 7.32
N ASP A 38 5.46 13.23 8.26
CA ASP A 38 5.97 14.57 8.01
C ASP A 38 7.49 14.64 7.78
N GLU A 39 8.21 13.55 8.06
CA GLU A 39 9.66 13.39 7.90
C GLU A 39 10.03 12.59 6.64
N MET A 40 9.02 12.06 5.95
CA MET A 40 9.23 11.27 4.73
C MET A 40 9.72 12.16 3.58
N PRO A 41 10.60 11.63 2.71
CA PRO A 41 11.30 12.41 1.71
C PRO A 41 10.37 12.55 0.49
N VAL A 42 10.17 13.78 0.02
CA VAL A 42 9.11 14.10 -0.96
C VAL A 42 9.32 13.41 -2.31
N GLU A 43 10.56 13.07 -2.61
CA GLU A 43 11.03 12.43 -3.83
C GLU A 43 10.50 11.00 -3.95
N TRP A 44 10.08 10.37 -2.84
CA TRP A 44 9.44 9.05 -2.86
C TRP A 44 8.01 9.10 -3.44
N PHE A 45 7.36 10.27 -3.41
CA PHE A 45 5.94 10.40 -3.70
C PHE A 45 5.63 10.78 -5.16
N TYR A 46 6.64 10.76 -6.02
CA TYR A 46 6.50 10.96 -7.45
C TYR A 46 7.41 10.01 -8.23
N GLY A 47 6.82 9.08 -8.98
CA GLY A 47 7.55 8.02 -9.66
C GLY A 47 6.78 7.40 -10.82
N ASP A 48 7.39 6.42 -11.48
CA ASP A 48 6.69 5.59 -12.46
C ASP A 48 5.74 4.63 -11.72
N GLY A 49 4.52 4.53 -12.20
CA GLY A 49 3.53 3.60 -11.66
C GLY A 49 3.61 2.24 -12.34
N VAL A 50 3.46 1.19 -11.53
CA VAL A 50 3.37 -0.20 -11.99
C VAL A 50 2.18 -0.86 -11.32
N VAL A 51 1.23 -1.39 -12.10
CA VAL A 51 0.07 -2.13 -11.58
C VAL A 51 0.35 -3.62 -11.65
N ILE A 52 0.26 -4.28 -10.49
CA ILE A 52 0.35 -5.73 -10.36
C ILE A 52 -1.06 -6.30 -10.15
N ASP A 53 -1.57 -7.03 -11.14
CA ASP A 53 -2.93 -7.60 -11.12
C ASP A 53 -3.01 -8.92 -10.32
N MET A 54 -3.62 -8.83 -9.14
CA MET A 54 -3.84 -9.94 -8.21
C MET A 54 -5.32 -10.33 -8.06
N ARG A 55 -6.21 -9.87 -8.96
CA ARG A 55 -7.66 -10.16 -8.89
C ARG A 55 -8.01 -11.64 -9.00
N HIS A 56 -7.09 -12.46 -9.50
CA HIS A 56 -7.25 -13.91 -9.61
C HIS A 56 -7.08 -14.63 -8.25
N LYS A 57 -6.47 -13.98 -7.25
CA LYS A 57 -6.25 -14.53 -5.91
C LYS A 57 -7.55 -14.49 -5.10
N LYS A 58 -7.76 -15.49 -4.26
CA LYS A 58 -8.98 -15.60 -3.45
C LYS A 58 -8.85 -14.78 -2.15
N PRO A 59 -9.99 -14.41 -1.53
CA PRO A 59 -10.00 -13.81 -0.20
C PRO A 59 -9.15 -14.57 0.82
N GLY A 60 -8.28 -13.86 1.53
CA GLY A 60 -7.40 -14.43 2.55
C GLY A 60 -6.15 -15.15 2.01
N GLU A 61 -5.98 -15.28 0.70
CA GLU A 61 -4.75 -15.84 0.15
C GLU A 61 -3.57 -14.88 0.35
N LEU A 62 -2.40 -15.48 0.57
CA LEU A 62 -1.13 -14.76 0.58
C LEU A 62 -0.71 -14.45 -0.86
N ILE A 63 -0.36 -13.18 -1.11
CA ILE A 63 0.38 -12.74 -2.29
C ILE A 63 1.87 -12.92 -1.98
N SER A 64 2.45 -13.95 -2.59
CA SER A 64 3.85 -14.36 -2.43
C SER A 64 4.78 -13.64 -3.41
N THR A 65 6.09 -13.73 -3.18
CA THR A 65 7.10 -13.23 -4.11
C THR A 65 6.92 -13.81 -5.51
N GLY A 66 6.67 -15.12 -5.62
CA GLY A 66 6.45 -15.77 -6.91
C GLY A 66 5.18 -15.29 -7.63
N ASP A 67 4.14 -14.88 -6.89
CA ASP A 67 2.97 -14.23 -7.51
C ASP A 67 3.38 -12.88 -8.13
N LEU A 68 4.17 -12.06 -7.42
CA LEU A 68 4.66 -10.77 -7.91
C LEU A 68 5.55 -10.93 -9.14
N GLU A 69 6.52 -11.85 -9.08
CA GLU A 69 7.43 -12.17 -10.20
C GLU A 69 6.64 -12.62 -11.44
N ALA A 70 5.71 -13.57 -11.28
CA ALA A 70 4.89 -14.04 -12.39
C ALA A 70 4.00 -12.94 -13.01
N ALA A 71 3.52 -12.01 -12.20
CA ALA A 71 2.72 -10.88 -12.69
C ALA A 71 3.58 -9.86 -13.47
N LEU A 72 4.81 -9.62 -13.04
CA LEU A 72 5.78 -8.76 -13.73
C LEU A 72 6.25 -9.38 -15.05
N ASP A 73 6.54 -10.68 -15.06
CA ASP A 73 6.88 -11.44 -16.27
C ASP A 73 5.77 -11.36 -17.31
N LYS A 74 4.50 -11.46 -16.89
CA LYS A 74 3.34 -11.39 -17.78
C LYS A 74 3.21 -10.05 -18.50
N ILE A 75 3.67 -8.97 -17.88
CA ILE A 75 3.61 -7.62 -18.44
C ILE A 75 4.96 -7.18 -19.04
N ASP A 76 5.97 -8.06 -19.05
CA ASP A 76 7.33 -7.78 -19.54
C ASP A 76 7.94 -6.52 -18.90
N TYR A 77 7.91 -6.45 -17.56
CA TYR A 77 8.39 -5.29 -16.81
C TYR A 77 9.36 -5.68 -15.70
N GLU A 78 10.54 -5.05 -15.68
CA GLU A 78 11.51 -5.14 -14.60
C GLU A 78 11.34 -3.94 -13.66
N LEU A 79 11.11 -4.20 -12.38
CA LEU A 79 11.01 -3.13 -11.37
C LEU A 79 12.33 -2.36 -11.27
N LYS A 80 12.23 -1.03 -11.18
CA LYS A 80 13.38 -0.16 -10.91
C LYS A 80 13.22 0.62 -9.61
N PRO A 81 14.32 1.08 -9.00
CA PRO A 81 14.26 1.88 -7.79
C PRO A 81 13.32 3.08 -7.94
N PHE A 82 12.50 3.32 -6.90
CA PHE A 82 11.48 4.38 -6.86
C PHE A 82 10.31 4.24 -7.83
N ASP A 83 10.10 3.08 -8.45
CA ASP A 83 8.77 2.75 -8.96
C ASP A 83 7.75 2.76 -7.80
N ILE A 84 6.51 3.13 -8.12
CA ILE A 84 5.36 3.10 -7.22
C ILE A 84 4.52 1.89 -7.62
N VAL A 85 4.58 0.85 -6.80
CA VAL A 85 3.93 -0.44 -7.07
C VAL A 85 2.51 -0.45 -6.52
N LEU A 86 1.52 -0.66 -7.38
CA LEU A 86 0.10 -0.67 -7.06
C LEU A 86 -0.46 -2.09 -7.24
N VAL A 87 -0.79 -2.76 -6.15
CA VAL A 87 -1.37 -4.10 -6.16
C VAL A 87 -2.87 -3.99 -6.30
N MET A 88 -3.39 -4.47 -7.44
CA MET A 88 -4.81 -4.47 -7.74
C MET A 88 -5.43 -5.81 -7.35
N THR A 89 -6.27 -5.80 -6.31
CA THR A 89 -6.98 -6.98 -5.82
C THR A 89 -8.44 -7.03 -6.27
N GLY A 90 -8.99 -5.90 -6.74
CA GLY A 90 -10.40 -5.73 -7.08
C GLY A 90 -11.30 -5.48 -5.87
N ALA A 91 -10.72 -5.32 -4.68
CA ALA A 91 -11.46 -5.10 -3.45
C ALA A 91 -12.20 -3.75 -3.44
N ASP A 92 -11.74 -2.75 -4.20
CA ASP A 92 -12.41 -1.44 -4.29
C ASP A 92 -13.87 -1.54 -4.73
N LYS A 93 -14.23 -2.57 -5.51
CA LYS A 93 -15.61 -2.81 -5.96
C LYS A 93 -16.56 -3.19 -4.83
N LEU A 94 -16.03 -3.58 -3.67
CA LEU A 94 -16.80 -3.88 -2.46
C LEU A 94 -16.86 -2.69 -1.49
N TRP A 95 -16.22 -1.56 -1.83
CA TRP A 95 -16.21 -0.38 -0.96
C TRP A 95 -17.62 0.05 -0.55
N GLY A 96 -17.81 0.28 0.75
CA GLY A 96 -19.11 0.62 1.33
C GLY A 96 -19.93 -0.59 1.79
N THR A 97 -19.48 -1.82 1.54
CA THR A 97 -20.11 -3.04 2.06
C THR A 97 -19.26 -3.67 3.17
N PRO A 98 -19.86 -4.52 4.03
CA PRO A 98 -19.12 -5.27 5.04
C PRO A 98 -18.01 -6.16 4.46
N GLU A 99 -18.22 -6.70 3.25
CA GLU A 99 -17.30 -7.61 2.58
C GLU A 99 -15.95 -6.95 2.24
N TYR A 100 -15.91 -5.62 2.07
CA TYR A 100 -14.66 -4.88 1.84
C TYR A 100 -13.57 -5.18 2.88
N TRP A 101 -13.98 -5.45 4.12
CA TRP A 101 -13.09 -5.66 5.25
C TRP A 101 -12.54 -7.09 5.37
N SER A 102 -13.01 -8.02 4.53
CA SER A 102 -12.63 -9.44 4.62
C SER A 102 -12.35 -10.11 3.28
N THR A 103 -12.77 -9.51 2.18
CA THR A 103 -12.79 -10.16 0.86
C THR A 103 -11.66 -9.63 -0.02
N PHE A 104 -10.43 -9.88 0.40
CA PHE A 104 -9.22 -9.52 -0.36
C PHE A 104 -8.06 -10.48 -0.03
N PRO A 105 -7.17 -10.76 -0.99
CA PRO A 105 -5.84 -11.31 -0.71
C PRO A 105 -4.94 -10.22 -0.10
N GLY A 106 -3.83 -10.60 0.53
CA GLY A 106 -2.88 -9.63 1.09
C GLY A 106 -1.45 -10.12 1.01
N LEU A 107 -0.50 -9.20 1.14
CA LEU A 107 0.93 -9.53 1.14
C LEU A 107 1.36 -10.09 2.49
N GLY A 108 2.58 -10.62 2.52
CA GLY A 108 3.27 -11.00 3.75
C GLY A 108 4.65 -10.36 3.83
N ARG A 109 5.41 -10.76 4.85
CA ARG A 109 6.74 -10.21 5.12
C ARG A 109 7.68 -10.38 3.93
N GLU A 110 7.80 -11.60 3.41
CA GLU A 110 8.76 -11.93 2.33
C GLU A 110 8.47 -11.17 1.03
N SER A 111 7.20 -11.10 0.60
CA SER A 111 6.84 -10.39 -0.62
C SER A 111 7.01 -8.87 -0.49
N THR A 112 6.74 -8.32 0.70
CA THR A 112 6.98 -6.90 0.99
C THR A 112 8.48 -6.57 1.02
N LEU A 113 9.30 -7.38 1.69
CA LEU A 113 10.75 -7.20 1.70
C LEU A 113 11.36 -7.37 0.32
N TRP A 114 10.84 -8.29 -0.49
CA TRP A 114 11.29 -8.47 -1.87
C TRP A 114 11.07 -7.18 -2.68
N LEU A 115 9.90 -6.54 -2.59
CA LEU A 115 9.64 -5.23 -3.22
C LEU A 115 10.64 -4.17 -2.71
N CYS A 116 10.82 -4.07 -1.39
CA CYS A 116 11.78 -3.14 -0.80
C CYS A 116 13.23 -3.37 -1.32
N ASN A 117 13.61 -4.63 -1.53
CA ASN A 117 14.94 -4.99 -2.04
C ASN A 117 15.13 -4.62 -3.53
N GLN A 118 14.06 -4.44 -4.29
CA GLN A 118 14.13 -3.85 -5.65
C GLN A 118 14.29 -2.32 -5.63
N GLY A 119 14.33 -1.70 -4.44
CA GLY A 119 14.40 -0.25 -4.29
C GLY A 119 13.03 0.45 -4.32
N ILE A 120 11.94 -0.31 -4.19
CA ILE A 120 10.59 0.26 -4.05
C ILE A 120 10.48 0.93 -2.69
N LYS A 121 9.99 2.17 -2.70
CA LYS A 121 9.79 2.98 -1.48
C LYS A 121 8.34 3.30 -1.18
N VAL A 122 7.48 3.28 -2.20
CA VAL A 122 6.03 3.45 -2.05
C VAL A 122 5.33 2.31 -2.77
N MET A 123 4.44 1.66 -2.06
CA MET A 123 3.57 0.62 -2.59
C MET A 123 2.12 0.94 -2.21
N GLY A 124 1.14 0.31 -2.84
CA GLY A 124 -0.24 0.52 -2.44
C GLY A 124 -1.18 -0.57 -2.90
N THR A 125 -2.35 -0.63 -2.27
CA THR A 125 -3.39 -1.61 -2.55
C THR A 125 -4.78 -0.95 -2.56
N ASP A 126 -5.69 -1.53 -3.34
CA ASP A 126 -7.11 -1.18 -3.34
C ASP A 126 -7.91 -1.85 -2.20
N SER A 127 -7.30 -2.78 -1.48
CA SER A 127 -7.87 -3.45 -0.31
C SER A 127 -7.89 -2.59 0.95
N ALA A 128 -8.65 -3.06 1.95
CA ALA A 128 -8.78 -2.39 3.25
C ALA A 128 -7.48 -2.35 4.07
N GLY A 129 -6.52 -3.21 3.73
CA GLY A 129 -5.18 -3.25 4.31
C GLY A 129 -4.17 -3.96 3.40
N TRP A 130 -2.87 -3.71 3.63
CA TRP A 130 -1.75 -4.34 2.88
C TRP A 130 -1.55 -5.82 3.20
N ASP A 131 -1.65 -6.17 4.50
CA ASP A 131 -1.66 -7.56 4.97
C ASP A 131 -2.98 -8.27 4.59
N ARG A 132 -3.00 -9.59 4.77
CA ARG A 132 -4.25 -10.37 4.69
C ARG A 132 -5.29 -9.89 5.71
N PRO A 133 -6.60 -10.14 5.51
CA PRO A 133 -7.62 -9.75 6.47
C PRO A 133 -7.31 -10.19 7.90
N PHE A 134 -7.53 -9.32 8.88
CA PHE A 134 -7.19 -9.56 10.30
C PHE A 134 -7.75 -10.88 10.84
N LYS A 135 -8.99 -11.23 10.45
CA LYS A 135 -9.63 -12.49 10.83
C LYS A 135 -8.83 -13.71 10.33
N VAL A 136 -8.36 -13.68 9.09
CA VAL A 136 -7.55 -14.76 8.51
C VAL A 136 -6.23 -14.92 9.26
N MET A 137 -5.53 -13.81 9.50
CA MET A 137 -4.26 -13.84 10.25
C MET A 137 -4.44 -14.38 11.67
N THR A 138 -5.48 -13.93 12.38
CA THR A 138 -5.74 -14.37 13.76
C THR A 138 -6.21 -15.80 13.87
N GLU A 139 -7.00 -16.31 12.92
CA GLU A 139 -7.38 -17.73 12.85
C GLU A 139 -6.16 -18.61 12.56
N GLU A 140 -5.29 -18.18 11.66
CA GLU A 140 -4.03 -18.88 11.39
C GLU A 140 -3.13 -18.92 12.62
N PHE A 141 -2.91 -17.78 13.28
CA PHE A 141 -2.14 -17.71 14.52
C PHE A 141 -2.69 -18.65 15.60
N LYS A 142 -4.01 -18.69 15.81
CA LYS A 142 -4.64 -19.60 16.79
C LYS A 142 -4.41 -21.08 16.44
N ARG A 143 -4.32 -21.39 15.15
CA ARG A 143 -4.11 -22.76 14.66
C ARG A 143 -2.65 -23.19 14.74
N THR A 144 -1.71 -22.30 14.43
CA THR A 144 -0.28 -22.64 14.29
C THR A 144 0.57 -22.24 15.50
N GLY A 145 0.13 -21.25 16.28
CA GLY A 145 0.93 -20.59 17.30
C GLY A 145 2.02 -19.67 16.75
N ASP A 146 2.10 -19.50 15.43
CA ASP A 146 3.15 -18.71 14.77
C ASP A 146 2.77 -17.24 14.72
N ALA A 147 3.39 -16.41 15.57
CA ALA A 147 3.12 -14.98 15.64
C ALA A 147 3.57 -14.21 14.37
N SER A 148 4.43 -14.78 13.54
CA SER A 148 4.94 -14.11 12.33
C SER A 148 3.86 -13.89 11.26
N VAL A 149 2.73 -14.60 11.36
CA VAL A 149 1.58 -14.44 10.46
C VAL A 149 0.74 -13.18 10.75
N LEU A 150 0.94 -12.56 11.92
CA LEU A 150 0.25 -11.34 12.34
C LEU A 150 1.05 -10.13 11.86
N TRP A 151 0.46 -9.32 10.96
CA TRP A 151 1.06 -8.08 10.48
C TRP A 151 2.44 -8.28 9.82
N GLY A 152 2.65 -9.44 9.20
CA GLY A 152 3.93 -9.79 8.63
C GLY A 152 4.39 -8.80 7.55
N ALA A 153 3.45 -8.32 6.72
CA ALA A 153 3.77 -7.32 5.70
C ALA A 153 4.14 -5.98 6.33
N HIS A 154 3.35 -5.47 7.27
CA HIS A 154 3.68 -4.23 8.01
C HIS A 154 5.06 -4.34 8.71
N PHE A 155 5.35 -5.45 9.38
CA PHE A 155 6.61 -5.64 10.11
C PHE A 155 7.84 -5.81 9.20
N ALA A 156 7.69 -5.99 7.89
CA ALA A 156 8.80 -5.77 6.95
C ALA A 156 9.40 -4.36 7.12
N GLY A 157 8.59 -3.39 7.56
CA GLY A 157 8.97 -2.01 7.85
C GLY A 157 10.03 -1.85 8.94
N ILE A 158 10.21 -2.87 9.78
CA ILE A 158 11.28 -2.90 10.80
C ILE A 158 12.65 -3.02 10.12
N GLU A 159 12.73 -3.79 9.04
CA GLU A 159 13.98 -4.13 8.36
C GLU A 159 14.28 -3.26 7.16
N LYS A 160 13.23 -2.75 6.50
CA LYS A 160 13.34 -1.88 5.34
C LYS A 160 12.37 -0.72 5.45
N GLU A 161 12.87 0.47 5.24
CA GLU A 161 12.02 1.66 5.32
C GLU A 161 11.23 1.87 4.01
N TYR A 162 9.90 1.89 4.12
CA TYR A 162 8.97 2.13 3.01
C TYR A 162 7.68 2.81 3.51
N CYS A 163 6.84 3.26 2.57
CA CYS A 163 5.47 3.68 2.82
C CYS A 163 4.49 2.79 2.04
N GLN A 164 3.29 2.57 2.58
CA GLN A 164 2.20 1.93 1.85
C GLN A 164 0.97 2.82 1.78
N ILE A 165 0.24 2.73 0.68
CA ILE A 165 -1.06 3.38 0.49
C ILE A 165 -2.15 2.32 0.55
N GLU A 166 -3.13 2.50 1.41
CA GLU A 166 -4.27 1.58 1.49
C GLU A 166 -5.53 2.24 0.94
N LYS A 167 -6.51 1.40 0.56
CA LYS A 167 -7.84 1.85 0.11
C LYS A 167 -7.77 2.73 -1.13
N LEU A 168 -6.91 2.34 -2.08
CA LEU A 168 -6.94 2.87 -3.45
C LEU A 168 -8.22 2.43 -4.18
N THR A 169 -8.45 3.02 -5.35
CA THR A 169 -9.54 2.65 -6.25
C THR A 169 -9.12 2.92 -7.69
N ASN A 170 -9.88 2.39 -8.66
CA ASN A 170 -9.69 2.64 -10.10
C ASN A 170 -8.35 2.15 -10.65
N LEU A 171 -7.69 1.20 -9.97
CA LEU A 171 -6.47 0.56 -10.50
C LEU A 171 -6.74 -0.20 -11.80
N ASP A 172 -7.99 -0.64 -12.01
CA ASP A 172 -8.46 -1.31 -13.22
C ASP A 172 -8.58 -0.39 -14.45
N LEU A 173 -8.47 0.93 -14.26
CA LEU A 173 -8.46 1.92 -15.35
C LEU A 173 -7.05 2.23 -15.87
N LEU A 174 -6.01 1.73 -15.20
CA LEU A 174 -4.62 2.03 -15.52
C LEU A 174 -4.01 0.97 -16.44
N PRO A 175 -3.10 1.34 -17.36
CA PRO A 175 -2.24 0.36 -18.00
C PRO A 175 -1.31 -0.28 -16.95
N PRO A 176 -0.72 -1.46 -17.22
CA PRO A 176 0.20 -2.10 -16.27
C PRO A 176 1.42 -1.25 -15.90
N PHE A 177 1.89 -0.39 -16.81
CA PHE A 177 2.96 0.58 -16.59
C PHE A 177 2.90 1.67 -17.67
N GLY A 178 3.84 2.62 -17.65
CA GLY A 178 3.93 3.71 -18.63
C GLY A 178 3.18 4.99 -18.22
N PHE A 179 2.91 5.14 -16.93
CA PHE A 179 2.28 6.32 -16.34
C PHE A 179 3.05 6.81 -15.12
N LYS A 180 2.86 8.07 -14.73
CA LYS A 180 3.42 8.61 -13.49
C LYS A 180 2.39 8.55 -12.37
N VAL A 181 2.85 8.34 -11.14
CA VAL A 181 2.04 8.47 -9.94
C VAL A 181 2.54 9.66 -9.12
N ALA A 182 1.63 10.51 -8.68
CA ALA A 182 1.89 11.53 -7.68
C ALA A 182 1.02 11.26 -6.45
N CYS A 183 1.63 11.05 -5.30
CA CYS A 183 0.95 10.65 -4.06
C CYS A 183 1.51 11.32 -2.79
N PRO A 184 1.78 12.64 -2.77
CA PRO A 184 2.27 13.29 -1.56
C PRO A 184 1.19 13.24 -0.45
N PRO A 185 1.51 12.71 0.74
CA PRO A 185 0.57 12.69 1.85
C PRO A 185 0.47 14.06 2.53
N ILE A 186 -0.64 14.30 3.23
CA ILE A 186 -0.73 15.45 4.14
C ILE A 186 0.30 15.28 5.26
N LYS A 187 1.12 16.31 5.47
CA LYS A 187 2.13 16.36 6.53
C LYS A 187 1.50 16.62 7.89
N VAL A 188 1.05 15.57 8.56
CA VAL A 188 0.59 15.63 9.95
C VAL A 188 1.78 15.42 10.88
N LYS A 189 2.12 16.44 11.68
CA LYS A 189 3.33 16.45 12.52
C LYS A 189 3.38 15.26 13.46
N GLY A 190 4.44 14.45 13.36
CA GLY A 190 4.69 13.31 14.25
C GLY A 190 3.71 12.14 14.09
N ALA A 191 2.93 12.10 13.00
CA ALA A 191 1.90 11.08 12.81
C ALA A 191 2.41 9.81 12.12
N SER A 192 1.71 8.70 12.35
CA SER A 192 1.93 7.40 11.68
C SER A 192 1.50 7.38 10.22
N ALA A 193 0.59 8.28 9.82
CA ALA A 193 0.03 8.31 8.48
C ALA A 193 -0.46 9.71 8.13
N GLY A 194 -0.77 9.91 6.85
CA GLY A 194 -1.43 11.10 6.33
C GLY A 194 -2.37 10.73 5.19
N TRP A 195 -3.50 11.44 5.08
CA TRP A 195 -4.39 11.26 3.94
C TRP A 195 -3.65 11.61 2.66
N VAL A 196 -3.98 10.90 1.59
CA VAL A 196 -3.37 11.11 0.29
C VAL A 196 -4.45 11.13 -0.77
N ARG A 197 -4.30 12.03 -1.73
CA ARG A 197 -5.09 12.02 -2.97
C ARG A 197 -4.17 11.55 -4.10
N PRO A 198 -3.91 10.24 -4.21
CA PRO A 198 -3.00 9.74 -5.22
C PRO A 198 -3.64 9.94 -6.58
N ILE A 199 -2.83 10.34 -7.55
CA ILE A 199 -3.24 10.51 -8.94
C ILE A 199 -2.28 9.75 -9.85
N ALA A 200 -2.83 9.16 -10.91
CA ALA A 200 -2.08 8.66 -12.04
C ALA A 200 -2.14 9.69 -13.17
N ILE A 201 -0.99 10.00 -13.76
CA ILE A 201 -0.85 10.91 -14.90
C ILE A 201 -0.51 10.03 -16.10
N LEU A 202 -1.51 9.83 -16.96
CA LEU A 202 -1.38 9.10 -18.21
C LEU A 202 -0.78 10.06 -19.25
N GLY A 203 0.17 9.58 -20.07
CA GLY A 203 0.63 10.33 -21.23
C GLY A 203 -0.51 10.55 -22.23
N GLU A 204 -0.42 11.61 -23.04
CA GLU A 204 -1.30 11.73 -24.19
C GLU A 204 -1.01 10.55 -25.14
N SER A 205 -2.02 9.75 -25.45
CA SER A 205 -1.92 8.73 -26.49
C SER A 205 -1.56 9.44 -27.80
N SER A 206 -0.34 9.24 -28.30
CA SER A 206 0.06 9.64 -29.65
C SER A 206 -0.64 8.79 -30.70
#